data_AF-A0A388TJ02-F1
#
_entry.id   AF-A0A388TJ02-F1
#
_cell.length_a   1.000
_cell.length_b   1.000
_cell.length_c   1.000
_cell.angle_alpha   90.00
_cell.angle_beta   90.00
_cell.angle_gamma   90.00
#
_symmetry.space_group_name_H-M   'P 1'
#
loop_
_entity.id
_entity.type
_entity.pdbx_description
1 polymer ?
#
loop_
_entity_poly.entity_id
_entity_poly.type
_entity_poly.pdbx_seq_one_letter_code
_entity_poly.pdbx_strand_id
1 'polypeptide(L)'
;MNAFLGLGSNLGDREQNLCAALAELGKIPGMKILQTASFYDTAPVGYAEQPNFLNTAARIETSLTAHALLSAAQDVEKKLGRAETFRWGPRLIDIDILAYGDEIIDTEDLHVPHLELPRRGFVLEPLCEIAPDFKDARGGQTYRELFAAYRSIPADNNCVQTNTPEDTAVLAQRIAKQLRPGAVVALNGELGAGKTTFARALVKSLGNTARVVSPTFAILNIYPGQIPVYHFDFYRLRGAADVADIGGAEFIPSSGGITLIEWAEKIPEILPENYWEINIDVLDEQGRCFKIRRY
;
A
#
# COMPACT_ATOMS: atom_id res chain seq x y z
N MET A 1 27.27 -3.00 -12.65
CA MET A 1 26.26 -3.64 -11.78
C MET A 1 24.88 -3.38 -12.35
N ASN A 2 23.95 -4.34 -12.33
CA ASN A 2 22.56 -4.06 -12.69
C ASN A 2 21.85 -3.38 -11.52
N ALA A 3 21.02 -2.39 -11.78
CA ALA A 3 20.12 -1.80 -10.78
C ALA A 3 18.77 -1.48 -11.42
N PHE A 4 17.75 -1.31 -10.58
CA PHE A 4 16.40 -0.97 -10.98
C PHE A 4 15.97 0.32 -10.28
N LEU A 5 15.47 1.26 -11.08
CA LEU A 5 14.92 2.52 -10.62
C LEU A 5 13.41 2.53 -10.84
N GLY A 6 12.66 3.07 -9.87
CA GLY A 6 11.25 3.41 -10.02
C GLY A 6 11.13 4.90 -10.22
N LEU A 7 10.33 5.34 -11.18
CA LEU A 7 10.10 6.76 -11.44
C LEU A 7 8.59 7.06 -11.38
N GLY A 8 8.23 8.16 -10.74
CA GLY A 8 6.84 8.60 -10.59
C GLY A 8 6.68 10.11 -10.74
N SER A 9 5.60 10.54 -11.40
CA SER A 9 5.23 11.96 -11.54
C SER A 9 3.72 12.13 -11.44
N ASN A 10 3.24 13.11 -10.66
CA ASN A 10 1.81 13.43 -10.60
C ASN A 10 1.47 14.92 -10.73
N LEU A 11 2.45 15.77 -11.07
CA LEU A 11 2.24 17.21 -11.31
C LEU A 11 2.64 17.61 -12.73
N GLY A 12 1.92 18.57 -13.30
CA GLY A 12 2.22 19.14 -14.61
C GLY A 12 2.13 18.10 -15.74
N ASP A 13 3.03 18.20 -16.71
CA ASP A 13 3.15 17.22 -17.79
C ASP A 13 3.95 16.00 -17.31
N ARG A 14 3.22 15.02 -16.75
CA ARG A 14 3.79 13.80 -16.13
C ARG A 14 4.66 13.01 -17.11
N GLU A 15 4.25 12.92 -18.37
CA GLU A 15 4.97 12.18 -19.40
C GLU A 15 6.29 12.88 -19.75
N GLN A 16 6.24 14.20 -19.93
CA GLN A 16 7.43 15.00 -20.18
C GLN A 16 8.41 14.96 -19.00
N ASN A 17 7.90 14.96 -17.77
CA ASN A 17 8.73 14.85 -16.56
C ASN A 17 9.47 13.51 -16.49
N LEU A 18 8.78 12.39 -16.71
CA LEU A 18 9.40 11.06 -16.74
C LEU A 18 10.45 10.95 -17.86
N CYS A 19 10.12 11.43 -19.07
CA CYS A 19 11.06 11.46 -20.19
C CYS A 19 12.30 12.31 -19.89
N ALA A 20 12.11 13.48 -19.27
CA ALA A 20 13.21 14.36 -18.88
C ALA A 20 14.10 13.70 -17.81
N ALA A 21 13.51 13.04 -16.81
CA ALA A 21 14.23 12.31 -15.77
C ALA A 21 15.09 11.19 -16.37
N LEU A 22 14.52 10.37 -17.25
CA LEU A 22 15.25 9.31 -17.96
C LEU A 22 16.39 9.90 -18.82
N ALA A 23 16.16 11.03 -19.50
CA ALA A 23 17.18 11.69 -20.31
C ALA A 23 18.32 12.25 -19.45
N GLU A 24 18.04 12.81 -18.27
CA GLU A 24 19.06 13.32 -17.34
C GLU A 24 19.85 12.19 -16.68
N LEU A 25 19.17 11.13 -16.23
CA LEU A 25 19.81 9.90 -15.76
C LEU A 25 20.74 9.33 -16.84
N GLY A 26 20.31 9.28 -18.10
CA GLY A 26 21.13 8.79 -19.22
C GLY A 26 22.41 9.59 -19.50
N LYS A 27 22.57 10.80 -18.95
CA LYS A 27 23.77 11.62 -19.10
C LYS A 27 24.83 11.36 -18.01
N ILE A 28 24.49 10.62 -16.96
CA ILE A 28 25.38 10.42 -15.81
C ILE A 28 26.52 9.47 -16.18
N PRO A 29 27.79 9.90 -16.06
CA PRO A 29 28.93 9.04 -16.36
C PRO A 29 28.93 7.77 -15.51
N GLY A 30 29.22 6.63 -16.14
CA GLY A 30 29.22 5.34 -15.47
C GLY A 30 27.82 4.75 -15.26
N MET A 31 26.77 5.35 -15.82
CA MET A 31 25.42 4.78 -15.85
C MET A 31 24.90 4.66 -17.28
N LYS A 32 24.16 3.58 -17.54
CA LYS A 32 23.50 3.32 -18.81
C LYS A 32 22.11 2.74 -18.57
N ILE A 33 21.09 3.37 -19.14
CA ILE A 33 19.74 2.80 -19.17
C ILE A 33 19.71 1.68 -20.20
N LEU A 34 19.36 0.47 -19.76
CA LEU A 34 19.27 -0.72 -20.60
C LEU A 34 17.86 -0.91 -21.15
N GLN A 35 16.86 -0.65 -20.32
CA GLN A 35 15.45 -0.84 -20.65
C GLN A 35 14.56 0.03 -19.75
N THR A 36 13.43 0.48 -20.28
CA THR A 36 12.37 1.18 -19.55
C THR A 36 11.06 0.43 -19.73
N ALA A 37 10.26 0.37 -18.69
CA ALA A 37 8.90 -0.16 -18.75
C ALA A 37 7.98 0.83 -19.48
N SER A 38 6.77 0.37 -19.78
CA SER A 38 5.67 1.25 -20.19
C SER A 38 5.33 2.26 -19.08
N PHE A 39 4.53 3.27 -19.43
CA PHE A 39 4.01 4.23 -18.46
C PHE A 39 2.66 3.75 -17.94
N TYR A 40 2.52 3.72 -16.61
CA TYR A 40 1.33 3.22 -15.92
C TYR A 40 0.65 4.36 -15.17
N ASP A 41 -0.59 4.67 -15.52
CA ASP A 41 -1.40 5.63 -14.76
C ASP A 41 -2.03 4.92 -13.57
N THR A 42 -1.67 5.33 -12.36
CA THR A 42 -2.08 4.68 -11.11
C THR A 42 -2.58 5.69 -10.10
N ALA A 43 -3.45 5.24 -9.19
CA ALA A 43 -3.95 6.08 -8.12
C ALA A 43 -2.78 6.44 -7.16
N PRO A 44 -2.86 7.58 -6.45
CA PRO A 44 -1.90 7.88 -5.40
C PRO A 44 -2.05 6.88 -4.23
N VAL A 45 -0.92 6.42 -3.69
CA VAL A 45 -0.90 5.62 -2.46
C VAL A 45 -0.53 6.51 -1.28
N GLY A 46 -1.39 6.55 -0.25
CA GLY A 46 -1.24 7.40 0.93
C GLY A 46 -2.21 8.58 0.89
N TYR A 47 -1.72 9.78 0.56
CA TYR A 47 -2.56 10.97 0.49
C TYR A 47 -3.46 10.93 -0.76
N ALA A 48 -4.78 10.83 -0.59
CA ALA A 48 -5.70 10.59 -1.71
C ALA A 48 -6.09 11.85 -2.49
N GLU A 49 -6.07 13.04 -1.87
CA GLU A 49 -6.47 14.31 -2.50
C GLU A 49 -5.35 14.89 -3.38
N GLN A 50 -4.88 14.10 -4.34
CA GLN A 50 -3.87 14.50 -5.32
C GLN A 50 -4.11 13.83 -6.68
N PRO A 51 -3.53 14.37 -7.77
CA PRO A 51 -3.65 13.73 -9.07
C PRO A 51 -3.02 12.33 -9.08
N ASN A 52 -3.51 11.49 -10.01
CA ASN A 52 -2.90 10.19 -10.30
C ASN A 52 -1.43 10.32 -10.68
N PHE A 53 -0.65 9.33 -10.29
CA PHE A 53 0.74 9.19 -10.71
C PHE A 53 0.81 8.54 -12.09
N LEU A 54 1.77 8.99 -12.89
CA LEU A 54 2.32 8.21 -13.98
C LEU A 54 3.61 7.58 -13.47
N ASN A 55 3.67 6.24 -13.48
CA ASN A 55 4.79 5.47 -12.95
C ASN A 55 5.47 4.64 -14.04
N THR A 56 6.76 4.42 -13.90
CA THR A 56 7.55 3.50 -14.73
C THR A 56 8.73 2.92 -13.95
N ALA A 57 9.39 1.91 -14.51
CA ALA A 57 10.64 1.38 -14.00
C ALA A 57 11.72 1.39 -15.08
N ALA A 58 12.96 1.61 -14.67
CA ALA A 58 14.12 1.56 -15.55
C ALA A 58 15.13 0.53 -15.04
N ARG A 59 15.55 -0.37 -15.91
CA ARG A 59 16.72 -1.23 -15.69
C ARG A 59 17.95 -0.49 -16.16
N ILE A 60 18.94 -0.36 -15.28
CA ILE A 60 20.20 0.31 -15.57
C ILE A 60 21.39 -0.63 -15.36
N GLU A 61 22.48 -0.34 -16.05
CA GLU A 61 23.83 -0.77 -15.70
C GLU A 61 24.58 0.42 -15.14
N THR A 62 25.24 0.26 -14.00
CA THR A 62 26.01 1.35 -13.37
C THR A 62 27.32 0.87 -12.74
N SER A 63 28.32 1.74 -12.73
CA SER A 63 29.57 1.61 -11.97
C SER A 63 29.58 2.47 -10.70
N LEU A 64 28.55 3.28 -10.48
CA LEU A 64 28.38 4.08 -9.26
C LEU A 64 28.06 3.16 -8.09
N THR A 65 28.52 3.49 -6.88
CA THR A 65 28.03 2.81 -5.67
C THR A 65 26.54 3.14 -5.45
N ALA A 66 25.83 2.33 -4.66
CA ALA A 66 24.42 2.56 -4.37
C ALA A 66 24.14 3.96 -3.77
N HIS A 67 25.00 4.46 -2.88
CA HIS A 67 24.89 5.81 -2.31
C HIS A 67 25.20 6.91 -3.34
N ALA A 68 26.15 6.68 -4.25
CA ALA A 68 26.39 7.62 -5.34
C ALA A 68 25.23 7.64 -6.35
N LEU A 69 24.59 6.49 -6.59
CA LEU A 69 23.36 6.41 -7.37
C LEU A 69 22.20 7.15 -6.69
N LEU A 70 22.07 7.05 -5.36
CA LEU A 70 21.07 7.78 -4.58
C LEU A 70 21.27 9.30 -4.72
N SER A 71 22.50 9.78 -4.51
CA SER A 71 22.83 11.19 -4.69
C SER A 71 22.53 11.67 -6.12
N ALA A 72 22.89 10.86 -7.12
CA ALA A 72 22.61 11.15 -8.52
C ALA A 72 21.11 11.25 -8.84
N ALA A 73 20.29 10.35 -8.30
CA ALA A 73 18.84 10.39 -8.44
C ALA A 73 18.26 11.67 -7.81
N GLN A 74 18.65 11.98 -6.58
CA GLN A 74 18.23 13.21 -5.89
C GLN A 74 18.64 14.49 -6.63
N ASP A 75 19.82 14.51 -7.26
CA ASP A 75 20.28 15.65 -8.04
C ASP A 75 19.46 15.83 -9.33
N VAL A 76 19.05 14.74 -9.99
CA VAL A 76 18.13 14.80 -11.13
C VAL A 76 16.77 15.34 -10.70
N GLU A 77 16.23 14.90 -9.57
CA GLU A 77 14.96 15.40 -9.05
C GLU A 77 15.02 16.90 -8.76
N LYS A 78 16.06 17.36 -8.06
CA LYS A 78 16.28 18.79 -7.77
C LYS A 78 16.40 19.59 -9.07
N LYS A 79 17.15 19.07 -10.04
CA LYS A 79 17.35 19.72 -11.35
C LYS A 79 16.05 19.90 -12.12
N LEU A 80 15.15 18.93 -12.06
CA LEU A 80 13.85 19.00 -12.73
C LEU A 80 12.85 19.88 -11.98
N GLY A 81 13.14 20.27 -10.73
CA GLY A 81 12.31 21.18 -9.94
C GLY A 81 11.47 20.49 -8.87
N ARG A 82 11.90 19.31 -8.37
CA ARG A 82 11.31 18.73 -7.15
C ARG A 82 11.47 19.73 -6.01
N ALA A 83 10.36 20.24 -5.51
CA ALA A 83 10.29 21.03 -4.29
C ALA A 83 9.95 20.11 -3.11
N GLU A 84 10.45 20.45 -1.92
CA GLU A 84 10.00 19.77 -0.69
C GLU A 84 8.51 20.07 -0.45
N THR A 85 7.76 19.00 -0.23
CA THR A 85 6.35 19.05 0.20
C THR A 85 6.21 18.30 1.52
N PHE A 86 4.98 18.20 2.03
CA PHE A 86 4.70 17.27 3.11
C PHE A 86 4.87 15.81 2.65
N ARG A 87 5.00 14.90 3.62
CA ARG A 87 5.17 13.46 3.39
C ARG A 87 4.04 12.91 2.51
N TRP A 88 4.39 12.18 1.45
CA TRP A 88 3.46 11.64 0.43
C TRP A 88 2.71 12.67 -0.42
N GLY A 89 3.13 13.93 -0.38
CA GLY A 89 2.55 14.98 -1.20
C GLY A 89 2.81 14.81 -2.71
N PRO A 90 2.14 15.64 -3.52
CA PRO A 90 2.34 15.70 -4.96
C PRO A 90 3.77 16.11 -5.30
N ARG A 91 4.34 15.49 -6.33
CA ARG A 91 5.72 15.73 -6.76
C ARG A 91 5.85 15.72 -8.27
N LEU A 92 6.67 16.64 -8.76
CA LEU A 92 6.97 16.78 -10.17
C LEU A 92 7.69 15.55 -10.70
N ILE A 93 8.62 15.01 -9.92
CA ILE A 93 9.33 13.77 -10.21
C ILE A 93 9.83 13.14 -8.89
N ASP A 94 9.90 11.82 -8.88
CA ASP A 94 10.41 10.99 -7.79
C ASP A 94 11.13 9.80 -8.41
N ILE A 95 12.30 9.45 -7.88
CA ILE A 95 13.20 8.42 -8.39
C ILE A 95 13.68 7.57 -7.21
N ASP A 96 13.12 6.38 -7.09
CA ASP A 96 13.46 5.41 -6.05
C ASP A 96 14.45 4.37 -6.58
N ILE A 97 15.45 4.00 -5.76
CA ILE A 97 16.27 2.81 -6.04
C ILE A 97 15.51 1.57 -5.55
N LEU A 98 15.05 0.75 -6.48
CA LEU A 98 14.24 -0.43 -6.19
C LEU A 98 15.09 -1.66 -5.84
N ALA A 99 16.19 -1.86 -6.57
CA ALA A 99 17.16 -2.93 -6.36
C ALA A 99 18.53 -2.54 -6.91
N TYR A 100 19.61 -3.05 -6.30
CA TYR A 100 20.99 -2.80 -6.69
C TYR A 100 21.77 -4.12 -6.68
N GLY A 101 21.86 -4.77 -7.83
CA GLY A 101 22.35 -6.14 -7.95
C GLY A 101 21.61 -7.09 -7.01
N ASP A 102 22.37 -7.93 -6.34
CA ASP A 102 21.94 -8.83 -5.27
C ASP A 102 22.23 -8.27 -3.87
N GLU A 103 22.53 -6.97 -3.75
CA GLU A 103 22.86 -6.35 -2.47
C GLU A 103 21.62 -6.13 -1.60
N ILE A 104 21.80 -6.35 -0.29
CA ILE A 104 20.90 -5.90 0.75
C ILE A 104 21.60 -4.76 1.50
N ILE A 105 21.04 -3.56 1.39
CA ILE A 105 21.55 -2.34 2.02
C ILE A 105 20.51 -1.89 3.03
N ASP A 106 20.96 -1.67 4.26
CA ASP A 106 20.13 -1.24 5.39
C ASP A 106 20.90 -0.16 6.16
N THR A 107 20.87 1.07 5.64
CA THR A 107 21.46 2.26 6.27
C THR A 107 20.37 3.25 6.65
N GLU A 108 20.73 4.31 7.39
CA GLU A 108 19.79 5.35 7.82
C GLU A 108 19.13 6.09 6.64
N ASP A 109 19.84 6.18 5.52
CA ASP A 109 19.47 6.96 4.34
C ASP A 109 19.09 6.11 3.11
N LEU A 110 19.36 4.79 3.13
CA LEU A 110 19.13 3.92 1.98
C LEU A 110 18.75 2.49 2.39
N HIS A 111 17.60 2.02 1.89
CA HIS A 111 17.17 0.63 2.00
C HIS A 111 17.02 0.01 0.61
N VAL A 112 17.81 -1.03 0.33
CA VAL A 112 17.77 -1.78 -0.93
C VAL A 112 17.72 -3.28 -0.65
N PRO A 113 16.85 -4.07 -1.31
CA PRO A 113 15.75 -3.64 -2.17
C PRO A 113 14.73 -2.77 -1.42
N HIS A 114 14.05 -1.88 -2.13
CA HIS A 114 13.11 -0.93 -1.53
C HIS A 114 12.06 -1.66 -0.66
N LEU A 115 11.91 -1.25 0.61
CA LEU A 115 11.15 -1.98 1.64
C LEU A 115 9.71 -2.32 1.19
N GLU A 116 9.01 -1.34 0.62
CA GLU A 116 7.60 -1.50 0.21
C GLU A 116 7.42 -2.10 -1.20
N LEU A 117 8.50 -2.46 -1.91
CA LEU A 117 8.42 -3.01 -3.27
C LEU A 117 7.45 -4.19 -3.38
N PRO A 118 7.44 -5.21 -2.48
CA PRO A 118 6.52 -6.35 -2.59
C PRO A 118 5.04 -6.00 -2.39
N ARG A 119 4.74 -4.76 -2.01
CA ARG A 119 3.40 -4.27 -1.66
C ARG A 119 2.90 -3.17 -2.60
N ARG A 120 3.65 -2.83 -3.65
CA ARG A 120 3.31 -1.74 -4.58
C ARG A 120 3.10 -2.29 -5.98
N GLY A 121 1.85 -2.39 -6.42
CA GLY A 121 1.50 -2.85 -7.77
C GLY A 121 2.11 -1.97 -8.83
N PHE A 122 2.04 -0.64 -8.64
CA PHE A 122 2.65 0.35 -9.53
C PHE A 122 4.19 0.25 -9.63
N VAL A 123 4.84 -0.55 -8.78
CA VAL A 123 6.28 -0.87 -8.87
C VAL A 123 6.48 -2.28 -9.46
N LEU A 124 5.74 -3.27 -8.94
CA LEU A 124 5.86 -4.67 -9.34
C LEU A 124 5.44 -4.92 -10.79
N GLU A 125 4.41 -4.25 -11.28
CA GLU A 125 3.92 -4.41 -12.65
C GLU A 125 4.97 -3.92 -13.68
N PRO A 126 5.51 -2.69 -13.58
CA PRO A 126 6.63 -2.26 -14.43
C PRO A 126 7.88 -3.13 -14.31
N LEU A 127 8.25 -3.56 -13.09
CA LEU A 127 9.40 -4.45 -12.90
C LEU A 127 9.19 -5.81 -13.56
N CYS A 128 7.98 -6.36 -13.47
CA CYS A 128 7.63 -7.63 -14.11
C CYS A 128 7.63 -7.52 -15.65
N GLU A 129 7.34 -6.34 -16.22
CA GLU A 129 7.45 -6.09 -17.66
C GLU A 129 8.90 -6.21 -18.14
N ILE A 130 9.85 -5.58 -17.44
CA ILE A 130 11.24 -5.45 -17.92
C ILE A 130 12.21 -6.50 -17.37
N ALA A 131 11.87 -7.15 -16.27
CA ALA A 131 12.74 -8.10 -15.61
C ALA A 131 11.97 -9.18 -14.83
N PRO A 132 11.05 -9.93 -15.48
CA PRO A 132 10.17 -10.87 -14.81
C PRO A 132 10.93 -11.93 -13.99
N ASP A 133 12.10 -12.35 -14.46
CA ASP A 133 12.85 -13.46 -13.87
C ASP A 133 14.00 -12.98 -12.95
N PHE A 134 14.12 -11.66 -12.72
CA PHE A 134 15.09 -11.11 -11.76
C PHE A 134 14.66 -11.46 -10.33
N LYS A 135 15.60 -11.94 -9.53
CA LYS A 135 15.35 -12.40 -8.16
C LYS A 135 15.56 -11.27 -7.18
N ASP A 136 14.55 -11.02 -6.37
CA ASP A 136 14.65 -10.07 -5.27
C ASP A 136 15.64 -10.58 -4.21
N ALA A 137 16.59 -9.73 -3.81
CA ALA A 137 17.66 -10.12 -2.89
C ALA A 137 17.15 -10.53 -1.49
N ARG A 138 15.96 -10.08 -1.06
CA ARG A 138 15.42 -10.38 0.28
C ARG A 138 14.91 -11.80 0.43
N GLY A 139 14.26 -12.31 -0.62
CA GLY A 139 13.51 -13.58 -0.57
C GLY A 139 13.84 -14.57 -1.68
N GLY A 140 14.63 -14.16 -2.68
CA GLY A 140 14.99 -14.97 -3.85
C GLY A 140 13.85 -15.19 -4.85
N GLN A 141 12.65 -14.69 -4.56
CA GLN A 141 11.49 -14.73 -5.45
C GLN A 141 11.73 -13.85 -6.66
N THR A 142 11.29 -14.29 -7.83
CA THR A 142 11.34 -13.50 -9.05
C THR A 142 10.32 -12.36 -9.01
N TYR A 143 10.54 -11.27 -9.77
CA TYR A 143 9.54 -10.21 -9.89
C TYR A 143 8.21 -10.72 -10.45
N ARG A 144 8.23 -11.73 -11.32
CA ARG A 144 7.02 -12.45 -11.76
C ARG A 144 6.31 -13.13 -10.61
N GLU A 145 7.02 -13.84 -9.73
CA GLU A 145 6.44 -14.48 -8.55
C GLU A 145 5.94 -13.46 -7.53
N LEU A 146 6.65 -12.35 -7.33
CA LEU A 146 6.22 -11.26 -6.44
C LEU A 146 4.98 -10.56 -6.99
N PHE A 147 4.93 -10.26 -8.28
CA PHE A 147 3.77 -9.66 -8.91
C PHE A 147 2.59 -10.63 -8.98
N ALA A 148 2.84 -11.91 -9.28
CA ALA A 148 1.83 -12.95 -9.18
C ALA A 148 1.32 -13.06 -7.74
N ALA A 149 2.19 -13.08 -6.72
CA ALA A 149 1.81 -13.11 -5.32
C ALA A 149 0.98 -11.89 -4.91
N TYR A 150 1.37 -10.70 -5.40
CA TYR A 150 0.63 -9.44 -5.24
C TYR A 150 -0.77 -9.53 -5.86
N ARG A 151 -0.89 -10.07 -7.08
CA ARG A 151 -2.18 -10.25 -7.78
C ARG A 151 -2.99 -11.46 -7.29
N SER A 152 -2.32 -12.48 -6.75
CA SER A 152 -2.90 -13.75 -6.32
C SER A 152 -3.31 -13.73 -4.86
N ILE A 153 -3.23 -12.58 -4.20
CA ILE A 153 -3.97 -12.33 -2.98
C ILE A 153 -5.47 -12.52 -3.37
N PRO A 154 -6.13 -13.63 -3.01
CA PRO A 154 -7.39 -13.98 -3.66
C PRO A 154 -8.51 -13.07 -3.17
N ALA A 155 -9.30 -12.55 -4.11
CA ALA A 155 -10.67 -12.15 -3.82
C ALA A 155 -11.51 -13.42 -3.63
N ASP A 156 -11.64 -13.90 -2.40
CA ASP A 156 -12.52 -15.04 -2.10
C ASP A 156 -13.97 -14.53 -2.11
N ASN A 157 -14.56 -14.45 -3.31
CA ASN A 157 -15.96 -14.04 -3.52
C ASN A 157 -16.98 -15.05 -2.95
N ASN A 158 -16.51 -16.13 -2.33
CA ASN A 158 -17.35 -17.12 -1.70
C ASN A 158 -17.90 -16.61 -0.37
N CYS A 159 -19.20 -16.79 -0.21
CA CYS A 159 -19.91 -16.52 1.03
C CYS A 159 -19.41 -17.45 2.14
N VAL A 160 -18.74 -16.89 3.15
CA VAL A 160 -18.46 -17.61 4.40
C VAL A 160 -19.64 -17.37 5.34
N GLN A 161 -20.48 -18.39 5.52
CA GLN A 161 -21.62 -18.31 6.41
C GLN A 161 -21.22 -18.46 7.87
N THR A 162 -21.80 -17.64 8.74
CA THR A 162 -21.65 -17.72 10.19
C THR A 162 -23.04 -17.65 10.82
N ASN A 163 -23.34 -18.46 11.82
CA ASN A 163 -24.64 -18.44 12.50
C ASN A 163 -24.53 -18.00 13.96
N THR A 164 -23.31 -17.80 14.46
CA THR A 164 -23.05 -17.38 15.85
C THR A 164 -21.94 -16.34 15.92
N PRO A 165 -21.86 -15.54 17.00
CA PRO A 165 -20.70 -14.71 17.29
C PRO A 165 -19.39 -15.52 17.37
N GLU A 166 -19.45 -16.76 17.83
CA GLU A 166 -18.32 -17.69 17.90
C GLU A 166 -17.81 -18.08 16.49
N ASP A 167 -18.71 -18.37 15.54
CA ASP A 167 -18.35 -18.62 14.14
C ASP A 167 -17.68 -17.39 13.52
N THR A 168 -18.24 -16.19 13.79
CA THR A 168 -17.65 -14.92 13.37
C THR A 168 -16.24 -14.75 13.96
N ALA A 169 -16.03 -15.18 15.20
CA ALA A 169 -14.73 -15.11 15.85
C ALA A 169 -13.70 -16.07 15.25
N VAL A 170 -14.10 -17.29 14.88
CA VAL A 170 -13.26 -18.24 14.15
C VAL A 170 -12.84 -17.65 12.79
N LEU A 171 -13.77 -17.01 12.08
CA LEU A 171 -13.47 -16.33 10.81
C LEU A 171 -12.49 -15.18 11.00
N ALA A 172 -12.73 -14.31 11.99
CA ALA A 172 -11.84 -13.19 12.30
C ALA A 172 -10.43 -13.67 12.68
N GLN A 173 -10.33 -14.77 13.45
CA GLN A 173 -9.03 -15.38 13.79
C GLN A 173 -8.29 -15.89 12.55
N ARG A 174 -9.00 -16.50 11.60
CA ARG A 174 -8.41 -16.98 10.33
C ARG A 174 -7.86 -15.81 9.49
N ILE A 175 -8.56 -14.68 9.50
CA ILE A 175 -8.13 -13.45 8.82
C ILE A 175 -6.93 -12.84 9.54
N ALA A 176 -6.98 -12.70 10.87
CA ALA A 176 -5.90 -12.13 11.69
C ALA A 176 -4.53 -12.79 11.45
N LYS A 177 -4.48 -14.13 11.28
CA LYS A 177 -3.23 -14.87 10.97
C LYS A 177 -2.55 -14.45 9.67
N GLN A 178 -3.31 -13.89 8.74
CA GLN A 178 -2.84 -13.46 7.42
C GLN A 178 -2.57 -11.95 7.36
N LEU A 179 -3.06 -11.18 8.33
CA LEU A 179 -2.76 -9.76 8.40
C LEU A 179 -1.27 -9.53 8.74
N ARG A 180 -0.76 -8.42 8.24
CA ARG A 180 0.60 -7.92 8.49
C ARG A 180 0.51 -6.45 8.87
N PRO A 181 1.50 -5.88 9.58
CA PRO A 181 1.57 -4.45 9.79
C PRO A 181 1.43 -3.69 8.47
N GLY A 182 0.59 -2.67 8.48
CA GLY A 182 0.16 -1.86 7.33
C GLY A 182 -1.08 -2.36 6.59
N ALA A 183 -1.66 -3.50 6.98
CA ALA A 183 -2.91 -3.96 6.37
C ALA A 183 -4.10 -3.04 6.71
N VAL A 184 -4.87 -2.67 5.69
CA VAL A 184 -6.17 -2.00 5.84
C VAL A 184 -7.28 -3.04 5.64
N VAL A 185 -8.27 -3.04 6.54
CA VAL A 185 -9.45 -3.91 6.54
C VAL A 185 -10.69 -3.04 6.52
N ALA A 186 -11.34 -2.96 5.36
CA ALA A 186 -12.63 -2.33 5.12
C ALA A 186 -13.77 -3.30 5.50
N LEU A 187 -14.62 -2.90 6.43
CA LEU A 187 -15.83 -3.62 6.85
C LEU A 187 -17.08 -2.89 6.37
N ASN A 188 -17.84 -3.55 5.49
CA ASN A 188 -19.04 -2.99 4.88
C ASN A 188 -20.26 -3.85 5.20
N GLY A 189 -21.45 -3.25 5.14
CA GLY A 189 -22.72 -3.96 5.34
C GLY A 189 -23.75 -3.10 6.07
N GLU A 190 -24.99 -3.57 6.13
CA GLU A 190 -26.09 -2.79 6.71
C GLU A 190 -25.95 -2.56 8.23
N LEU A 191 -26.82 -1.71 8.78
CA LEU A 191 -26.89 -1.49 10.23
C LEU A 191 -27.29 -2.80 10.92
N GLY A 192 -26.53 -3.21 11.94
CA GLY A 192 -26.78 -4.49 12.62
C GLY A 192 -26.23 -5.72 11.90
N ALA A 193 -25.56 -5.57 10.75
CA ALA A 193 -24.96 -6.70 10.03
C ALA A 193 -23.87 -7.44 10.83
N GLY A 194 -23.28 -6.81 11.84
CA GLY A 194 -22.28 -7.45 12.72
C GLY A 194 -20.84 -6.96 12.51
N LYS A 195 -20.64 -5.83 11.83
CA LYS A 195 -19.32 -5.20 11.62
C LYS A 195 -18.53 -5.07 12.92
N THR A 196 -19.11 -4.45 13.95
CA THR A 196 -18.45 -4.29 15.27
C THR A 196 -18.22 -5.63 15.99
N THR A 197 -19.06 -6.64 15.76
CA THR A 197 -18.86 -7.99 16.30
C THR A 197 -17.61 -8.62 15.69
N PHE A 198 -17.47 -8.52 14.36
CA PHE A 198 -16.27 -8.96 13.65
C PHE A 198 -15.03 -8.17 14.09
N ALA A 199 -15.13 -6.84 14.18
CA ALA A 199 -14.06 -5.95 14.64
C ALA A 199 -13.50 -6.37 16.01
N ARG A 200 -14.40 -6.61 16.97
CA ARG A 200 -14.04 -7.08 18.30
C ARG A 200 -13.30 -8.41 18.27
N ALA A 201 -13.79 -9.35 17.48
CA ALA A 201 -13.15 -10.66 17.36
C ALA A 201 -11.78 -10.58 16.67
N LEU A 202 -11.62 -9.70 15.68
CA LEU A 202 -10.36 -9.47 14.98
C LEU A 202 -9.31 -8.87 15.92
N VAL A 203 -9.63 -7.79 16.62
CA VAL A 203 -8.74 -7.13 17.58
C VAL A 203 -8.33 -8.09 18.70
N LYS A 204 -9.28 -8.90 19.21
CA LYS A 204 -8.98 -9.95 20.18
C LYS A 204 -8.00 -11.00 19.62
N SER A 205 -8.19 -11.41 18.36
CA SER A 205 -7.34 -12.39 17.70
C SER A 205 -5.93 -11.89 17.42
N LEU A 206 -5.75 -10.56 17.36
CA LEU A 206 -4.45 -9.90 17.24
C LEU A 206 -3.74 -9.73 18.61
N GLY A 207 -4.31 -10.28 19.69
CA GLY A 207 -3.70 -10.33 21.02
C GLY A 207 -4.05 -9.14 21.93
N ASN A 208 -4.99 -8.29 21.54
CA ASN A 208 -5.44 -7.18 22.37
C ASN A 208 -6.64 -7.60 23.27
N THR A 209 -6.61 -7.21 24.55
CA THR A 209 -7.62 -7.58 25.56
C THR A 209 -8.60 -6.45 25.89
N ALA A 210 -8.48 -5.29 25.23
CA ALA A 210 -9.34 -4.14 25.47
C ALA A 210 -10.79 -4.41 25.06
N ARG A 211 -11.72 -3.70 25.70
CA ARG A 211 -13.13 -3.73 25.32
C ARG A 211 -13.32 -2.96 24.02
N VAL A 212 -13.49 -3.69 22.91
CA VAL A 212 -13.76 -3.11 21.60
C VAL A 212 -15.22 -2.68 21.49
N VAL A 213 -15.41 -1.39 21.24
CA VAL A 213 -16.69 -0.76 20.93
C VAL A 213 -16.57 -0.08 19.58
N SER A 214 -17.70 0.06 18.88
CA SER A 214 -17.72 0.82 17.63
C SER A 214 -17.38 2.29 17.96
N PRO A 215 -16.39 2.87 17.24
CA PRO A 215 -16.02 4.27 17.42
C PRO A 215 -17.00 5.22 16.71
N THR A 216 -18.29 4.92 16.55
CA THR A 216 -19.24 5.82 15.87
C THR A 216 -19.22 7.27 16.38
N PHE A 217 -18.90 7.50 17.66
CA PHE A 217 -18.77 8.86 18.24
C PHE A 217 -17.31 9.33 18.40
N ALA A 218 -16.38 8.42 18.70
CA ALA A 218 -14.96 8.75 18.84
C ALA A 218 -14.27 8.92 17.48
N ILE A 219 -14.90 8.40 16.43
CA ILE A 219 -14.45 8.25 15.05
C ILE A 219 -13.23 7.31 14.91
N LEU A 220 -12.26 7.39 15.81
CA LEU A 220 -11.08 6.55 15.91
C LEU A 220 -10.89 6.00 17.32
N ASN A 221 -10.72 4.68 17.45
CA ASN A 221 -10.20 4.01 18.64
C ASN A 221 -8.82 3.40 18.33
N ILE A 222 -7.84 3.62 19.21
CA ILE A 222 -6.51 3.02 19.10
C ILE A 222 -6.36 1.91 20.14
N TYR A 223 -6.07 0.70 19.66
CA TYR A 223 -5.82 -0.47 20.49
C TYR A 223 -4.32 -0.80 20.47
N PRO A 224 -3.56 -0.47 21.55
CA PRO A 224 -2.12 -0.70 21.58
C PRO A 224 -1.79 -2.21 21.65
N GLY A 225 -0.63 -2.59 21.15
CA GLY A 225 -0.16 -3.97 21.15
C GLY A 225 1.15 -4.10 20.38
N GLN A 226 1.66 -5.32 20.23
CA GLN A 226 2.84 -5.58 19.40
C GLN A 226 2.61 -5.13 17.94
N ILE A 227 1.37 -5.29 17.47
CA ILE A 227 0.85 -4.66 16.25
C ILE A 227 -0.37 -3.84 16.70
N PRO A 228 -0.30 -2.50 16.75
CA PRO A 228 -1.44 -1.67 17.14
C PRO A 228 -2.58 -1.80 16.12
N VAL A 229 -3.83 -1.65 16.58
CA VAL A 229 -5.00 -1.60 15.70
C VAL A 229 -5.63 -0.20 15.75
N TYR A 230 -5.79 0.42 14.58
CA TYR A 230 -6.45 1.70 14.41
C TYR A 230 -7.86 1.45 13.87
N HIS A 231 -8.88 1.63 14.70
CA HIS A 231 -10.25 1.30 14.36
C HIS A 231 -11.05 2.57 14.08
N PHE A 232 -11.46 2.74 12.82
CA PHE A 232 -12.30 3.83 12.35
C PHE A 232 -13.76 3.42 12.17
N ASP A 233 -14.66 4.38 12.29
CA ASP A 233 -16.07 4.26 11.89
C ASP A 233 -16.45 5.47 11.03
N PHE A 234 -16.71 5.23 9.75
CA PHE A 234 -17.04 6.27 8.77
C PHE A 234 -18.54 6.58 8.68
N TYR A 235 -19.37 6.00 9.55
CA TYR A 235 -20.83 6.16 9.48
C TYR A 235 -21.28 7.63 9.46
N ARG A 236 -20.55 8.52 10.14
CA ARG A 236 -20.88 9.94 10.27
C ARG A 236 -20.04 10.89 9.41
N LEU A 237 -19.02 10.37 8.74
CA LEU A 237 -18.13 11.18 7.92
C LEU A 237 -18.74 11.35 6.52
N ARG A 238 -18.46 12.49 5.89
CA ARG A 238 -19.06 12.90 4.62
C ARG A 238 -18.17 12.70 3.40
N GLY A 239 -16.87 12.49 3.63
CA GLY A 239 -15.89 12.28 2.56
C GLY A 239 -14.45 12.33 3.09
N ALA A 240 -13.48 12.21 2.18
CA ALA A 240 -12.05 12.18 2.50
C ALA A 240 -11.56 13.35 3.38
N ALA A 241 -12.07 14.56 3.17
CA ALA A 241 -11.71 15.73 3.96
C ALA A 241 -11.98 15.54 5.47
N ASP A 242 -13.14 14.98 5.84
CA ASP A 242 -13.48 14.71 7.24
C ASP A 242 -12.52 13.68 7.86
N VAL A 243 -12.02 12.74 7.05
CA VAL A 243 -11.03 11.73 7.47
C VAL A 243 -9.64 12.37 7.63
N ALA A 244 -9.28 13.32 6.77
CA ALA A 244 -8.04 14.06 6.89
C ALA A 244 -8.02 14.95 8.14
N ASP A 245 -9.13 15.65 8.44
CA ASP A 245 -9.27 16.56 9.59
C ASP A 245 -9.09 15.86 10.95
N ILE A 246 -9.41 14.56 11.02
CA ILE A 246 -9.21 13.74 12.23
C ILE A 246 -7.84 13.03 12.26
N GLY A 247 -6.94 13.34 11.32
CA GLY A 247 -5.60 12.74 11.23
C GLY A 247 -5.57 11.36 10.58
N GLY A 248 -6.60 10.96 9.83
CA GLY A 248 -6.72 9.64 9.21
C GLY A 248 -5.57 9.28 8.26
N ALA A 249 -4.91 10.28 7.65
CA ALA A 249 -3.76 10.09 6.78
C ALA A 249 -2.57 9.39 7.48
N GLU A 250 -2.43 9.51 8.80
CA GLU A 250 -1.37 8.81 9.54
C GLU A 250 -1.64 7.30 9.69
N PHE A 251 -2.91 6.92 9.56
CA PHE A 251 -3.40 5.59 9.88
C PHE A 251 -3.91 4.84 8.64
N ILE A 252 -4.12 5.50 7.50
CA ILE A 252 -4.72 4.87 6.31
C ILE A 252 -3.83 5.14 5.07
N PRO A 253 -2.97 4.18 4.66
CA PRO A 253 -2.52 3.01 5.42
C PRO A 253 -1.46 3.38 6.46
N SER A 254 -1.52 2.77 7.63
CA SER A 254 -0.48 2.96 8.66
C SER A 254 0.80 2.21 8.28
N SER A 255 1.98 2.69 8.68
CA SER A 255 3.24 1.97 8.42
C SER A 255 3.57 0.88 9.45
N GLY A 256 2.83 0.80 10.57
CA GLY A 256 3.19 -0.04 11.72
C GLY A 256 2.06 -0.80 12.41
N GLY A 257 0.79 -0.56 12.04
CA GLY A 257 -0.37 -1.22 12.66
C GLY A 257 -1.34 -1.80 11.65
N ILE A 258 -2.47 -2.33 12.13
CA ILE A 258 -3.58 -2.77 11.29
C ILE A 258 -4.67 -1.72 11.37
N THR A 259 -5.17 -1.28 10.22
CA THR A 259 -6.24 -0.29 10.15
C THR A 259 -7.54 -0.99 9.84
N LEU A 260 -8.54 -0.83 10.70
CA LEU A 260 -9.86 -1.43 10.57
C LEU A 260 -10.87 -0.31 10.38
N ILE A 261 -11.65 -0.33 9.30
CA ILE A 261 -12.57 0.76 8.95
C ILE A 261 -13.98 0.19 8.82
N GLU A 262 -14.90 0.58 9.71
CA GLU A 262 -16.33 0.30 9.53
C GLU A 262 -16.96 1.35 8.59
N TRP A 263 -17.90 0.90 7.75
CA TRP A 263 -18.58 1.72 6.75
C TRP A 263 -17.63 2.31 5.69
N ALA A 264 -16.61 1.54 5.32
CA ALA A 264 -15.58 1.97 4.39
C ALA A 264 -16.16 2.29 3.00
N GLU A 265 -17.28 1.68 2.61
CA GLU A 265 -17.99 1.97 1.37
C GLU A 265 -18.48 3.42 1.23
N LYS A 266 -18.55 4.17 2.33
CA LYS A 266 -18.93 5.59 2.30
C LYS A 266 -17.85 6.51 1.78
N ILE A 267 -16.58 6.13 1.94
CA ILE A 267 -15.42 6.95 1.60
C ILE A 267 -14.39 6.03 0.91
N PRO A 268 -14.73 5.44 -0.25
CA PRO A 268 -13.83 4.50 -0.93
C PRO A 268 -12.54 5.18 -1.41
N GLU A 269 -12.55 6.49 -1.63
CA GLU A 269 -11.40 7.26 -2.12
C GLU A 269 -10.21 7.30 -1.15
N ILE A 270 -10.41 7.02 0.14
CA ILE A 270 -9.33 6.97 1.13
C ILE A 270 -8.71 5.58 1.26
N LEU A 271 -9.34 4.55 0.68
CA LEU A 271 -8.83 3.19 0.75
C LEU A 271 -7.59 3.07 -0.14
N PRO A 272 -6.51 2.43 0.34
CA PRO A 272 -5.32 2.24 -0.47
C PRO A 272 -5.60 1.27 -1.61
N GLU A 273 -4.69 1.18 -2.59
CA GLU A 273 -4.80 0.20 -3.68
C GLU A 273 -4.87 -1.25 -3.16
N ASN A 274 -4.21 -1.55 -2.03
CA ASN A 274 -4.21 -2.87 -1.40
C ASN A 274 -4.92 -2.87 -0.05
N TYR A 275 -6.09 -3.48 0.00
CA TYR A 275 -6.86 -3.61 1.23
C TYR A 275 -7.70 -4.88 1.25
N TRP A 276 -8.08 -5.29 2.44
CA TRP A 276 -9.06 -6.34 2.66
C TRP A 276 -10.44 -5.72 2.70
N GLU A 277 -11.33 -6.15 1.83
CA GLU A 277 -12.73 -5.77 1.88
C GLU A 277 -13.55 -6.93 2.41
N ILE A 278 -14.37 -6.67 3.42
CA ILE A 278 -15.26 -7.67 4.02
C ILE A 278 -16.67 -7.09 3.98
N ASN A 279 -17.46 -7.58 3.05
CA ASN A 279 -18.88 -7.25 2.94
C ASN A 279 -19.69 -8.28 3.75
N ILE A 280 -20.54 -7.79 4.65
CA ILE A 280 -21.37 -8.63 5.53
C ILE A 280 -22.84 -8.48 5.14
N ASP A 281 -23.41 -9.54 4.58
CA ASP A 281 -24.85 -9.60 4.29
C ASP A 281 -25.59 -10.33 5.43
N VAL A 282 -26.77 -9.84 5.79
CA VAL A 282 -27.68 -10.52 6.73
C VAL A 282 -28.48 -11.57 5.98
N LEU A 283 -28.44 -12.82 6.45
CA LEU A 283 -29.22 -13.92 5.86
C LEU A 283 -30.55 -14.12 6.61
N ASP A 284 -30.48 -14.18 7.93
CA ASP A 284 -31.62 -14.29 8.84
C ASP A 284 -31.26 -13.68 10.22
N GLU A 285 -32.05 -13.95 11.26
CA GLU A 285 -31.81 -13.41 12.61
C GLU A 285 -30.37 -13.66 13.10
N GLN A 286 -29.81 -14.85 12.85
CA GLN A 286 -28.51 -15.28 13.34
C GLN A 286 -27.47 -15.44 12.21
N GLY A 287 -27.92 -15.81 11.02
CA GLY A 287 -27.12 -16.05 9.84
C GLY A 287 -26.54 -14.79 9.23
N ARG A 288 -25.24 -14.80 8.97
CA ARG A 288 -24.51 -13.78 8.20
C ARG A 288 -23.71 -14.44 7.09
N CYS A 289 -23.53 -13.72 6.00
CA CYS A 289 -22.67 -14.08 4.88
C CYS A 289 -21.51 -13.09 4.80
N PHE A 290 -20.29 -13.55 5.01
CA PHE A 290 -19.09 -12.76 4.85
C PHE A 290 -18.48 -13.01 3.47
N LYS A 291 -18.47 -11.98 2.62
CA LYS A 291 -17.78 -11.98 1.32
C LYS A 291 -16.46 -11.23 1.48
N ILE A 292 -15.33 -11.91 1.28
CA ILE A 292 -14.02 -11.37 1.62
C ILE A 292 -13.21 -11.19 0.34
N ARG A 293 -13.02 -9.94 -0.06
CA ARG A 293 -12.15 -9.58 -1.17
C ARG A 293 -10.84 -9.03 -0.63
N ARG A 294 -9.82 -9.15 -1.47
CA ARG A 294 -8.56 -8.46 -1.29
C ARG A 294 -8.24 -7.81 -2.61
N TYR A 295 -8.02 -6.51 -2.55
CA TYR A 295 -7.62 -5.68 -3.68
C TYR A 295 -6.10 -5.55 -3.66
#